data_AF-A0A451GDG4-F1
#
_entry.id   AF-A0A451GDG4-F1
#
_cell.length_a   1.000
_cell.length_b   1.000
_cell.length_c   1.000
_cell.angle_alpha   90.00
_cell.angle_beta   90.00
_cell.angle_gamma   90.00
#
_symmetry.space_group_name_H-M   'P 1'
#
loop_
_entity.id
_entity.type
_entity.pdbx_description
1 polymer ?
#
loop_
_entity_poly.entity_id
_entity_poly.type
_entity_poly.pdbx_seq_one_letter_code
_entity_poly.pdbx_strand_id
1 'polypeptide(L)' 'MKISKKIGLPSILVCMVALATASCTTVKEYQKNRLNDAEMALSNRKVEKTELSFQGYREGASGANAGKSGGGCGCN' A
#
# COMPACT_ATOMS: atom_id res chain seq x y z
N MET A 1 0.75 -47.67 10.81
CA MET A 1 0.26 -46.29 10.99
C MET A 1 1.21 -45.52 11.91
N LYS A 2 2.24 -44.84 11.36
CA LYS A 2 3.17 -44.00 12.12
C LYS A 2 3.48 -42.74 11.30
N ILE A 3 2.50 -41.85 11.24
CA ILE A 3 2.57 -40.54 10.56
C ILE A 3 3.31 -39.49 11.45
N SER A 4 3.71 -39.88 12.67
CA SER A 4 3.81 -38.92 13.78
C SER A 4 5.19 -38.27 14.06
N LYS A 5 6.23 -38.39 13.22
CA LYS A 5 7.59 -37.90 13.61
C LYS A 5 8.42 -37.16 12.55
N LYS A 6 7.86 -36.67 11.43
CA LYS A 6 8.62 -35.89 10.44
C LYS A 6 7.95 -34.58 10.01
N ILE A 7 7.34 -33.86 10.94
CA ILE A 7 7.01 -32.44 10.71
C ILE A 7 8.24 -31.65 11.16
N GLY A 8 9.16 -31.41 10.22
CA GLY A 8 10.37 -30.63 10.49
C GLY A 8 10.02 -29.18 10.84
N LEU A 9 10.78 -28.58 11.75
CA LEU A 9 10.74 -27.16 12.11
C LEU A 9 10.53 -26.18 10.92
N PRO A 10 11.14 -26.37 9.73
CA PRO A 10 10.89 -25.49 8.58
C PRO A 10 9.46 -25.60 8.01
N SER A 11 8.81 -26.76 8.10
CA SER A 11 7.44 -26.96 7.61
C SER A 11 6.42 -26.20 8.46
N ILE A 12 6.70 -26.04 9.76
CA ILE A 12 5.83 -25.29 10.68
C ILE A 12 5.91 -23.78 10.38
N LEU A 13 7.13 -23.29 10.14
CA LEU A 13 7.36 -21.87 9.78
C LEU A 13 6.65 -21.50 8.46
N VAL A 14 6.74 -22.35 7.44
CA VAL A 14 6.07 -22.14 6.15
C VAL A 14 4.54 -22.12 6.31
N CYS A 15 3.96 -23.02 7.11
CA CYS A 15 2.53 -23.01 7.39
C CYS A 15 2.09 -21.73 8.13
N MET A 16 2.88 -21.24 9.10
CA MET A 16 2.59 -20.00 9.82
C MET A 16 2.56 -18.78 8.90
N VAL A 17 3.52 -18.68 7.97
CA VAL A 17 3.56 -17.59 6.99
C VAL A 17 2.37 -17.66 6.02
N ALA A 18 2.00 -18.86 5.57
CA ALA A 18 0.85 -19.05 4.67
C ALA A 18 -0.49 -18.68 5.34
N LEU A 19 -0.63 -18.92 6.65
CA LEU A 19 -1.84 -18.53 7.40
C LEU A 19 -1.92 -17.01 7.62
N ALA A 20 -0.78 -16.34 7.78
CA ALA A 20 -0.74 -14.88 8.00
C ALA A 20 -1.22 -14.11 6.75
N THR A 21 -0.84 -14.55 5.55
CA THR A 21 -1.23 -13.88 4.29
C THR A 21 -2.67 -14.15 3.86
N ALA A 22 -3.30 -15.20 4.39
CA ALA A 22 -4.70 -15.54 4.10
C ALA A 22 -5.73 -14.55 4.69
N SER A 23 -5.30 -13.62 5.56
CA SER A 23 -6.17 -12.61 6.19
C SER A 23 -6.41 -11.36 5.33
N CYS A 24 -5.65 -11.15 4.25
CA CYS A 24 -5.81 -10.01 3.36
C CYS A 24 -7.06 -10.19 2.49
N THR A 25 -7.98 -9.22 2.54
CA THR A 25 -9.20 -9.19 1.72
C THR A 25 -9.27 -7.93 0.89
N THR A 26 -9.88 -8.01 -0.30
CA THR A 26 -10.08 -6.83 -1.16
C THR A 26 -11.22 -5.98 -0.60
N VAL A 27 -10.92 -4.70 -0.35
CA VAL A 27 -11.89 -3.72 0.15
C VAL A 27 -12.56 -3.03 -1.03
N LYS A 28 -13.90 -2.93 -1.00
CA LYS A 28 -14.64 -2.20 -2.04
C LYS A 28 -14.34 -0.71 -1.95
N GLU A 29 -14.31 -0.03 -3.09
CA GLU A 29 -13.89 1.38 -3.21
C GLU A 29 -14.54 2.32 -2.19
N TYR A 30 -15.86 2.25 -2.05
CA TYR A 30 -16.61 3.10 -1.12
C TYR A 30 -16.29 2.85 0.36
N GLN A 31 -15.76 1.67 0.72
CA GLN A 31 -15.36 1.34 2.09
C GLN A 31 -13.99 1.91 2.42
N LYS A 32 -13.15 2.18 1.40
CA LYS A 32 -11.82 2.77 1.58
C LYS A 32 -11.90 4.14 2.22
N ASN A 33 -12.95 4.93 1.94
CA ASN A 33 -13.16 6.22 2.61
C ASN A 33 -13.24 6.14 4.16
N ARG A 34 -13.57 4.98 4.74
CA ARG A 34 -13.61 4.79 6.21
C ARG A 34 -12.29 4.26 6.78
N LEU A 35 -11.39 3.78 5.92
CA LEU A 35 -10.07 3.23 6.26
C LEU A 35 -8.93 4.20 5.88
N ASN A 36 -9.19 5.11 4.94
CA ASN A 36 -8.21 6.08 4.45
C ASN A 36 -7.88 7.09 5.55
N ASP A 37 -6.60 7.18 5.88
CA ASP A 37 -6.06 8.28 6.66
C ASP A 37 -6.05 9.58 5.81
N ALA A 38 -5.97 10.73 6.46
CA ALA A 38 -5.93 12.04 5.83
C ALA A 38 -4.74 12.25 4.88
N GLU A 39 -3.68 11.45 5.02
CA GLU A 39 -2.51 11.41 4.14
C GLU A 39 -2.68 10.51 2.91
N MET A 40 -3.64 9.59 2.93
CA MET A 40 -3.95 8.72 1.77
C MET A 40 -4.84 9.41 0.73
N ALA A 41 -5.27 10.64 1.02
CA ALA A 41 -5.87 11.50 0.01
C ALA A 41 -4.80 11.83 -1.03
N LEU A 42 -5.02 11.39 -2.27
CA LEU A 42 -4.12 11.66 -3.39
C LEU A 42 -4.02 13.16 -3.77
N SER A 43 -4.50 14.08 -2.94
CA SER A 43 -4.50 15.52 -3.19
C SER A 43 -3.54 16.22 -2.24
N ASN A 44 -2.66 17.06 -2.79
CA ASN A 44 -1.72 17.79 -1.97
C ASN A 44 -2.37 18.79 -1.03
N ARG A 45 -1.80 18.85 0.17
CA ARG A 45 -2.08 19.94 1.10
C ARG A 45 -1.57 21.24 0.51
N LYS A 46 -2.20 22.36 0.90
CA LYS A 46 -1.81 23.70 0.41
C LYS A 46 -0.32 24.01 0.67
N VAL A 47 0.22 23.49 1.76
CA VAL A 47 1.62 23.68 2.18
C VAL A 47 2.63 22.86 1.34
N GLU A 48 2.22 21.72 0.78
CA GLU A 48 3.09 20.82 0.02
C GLU A 48 3.28 21.25 -1.44
N LYS A 49 2.47 22.21 -1.92
CA LYS A 49 2.54 22.68 -3.31
C LYS A 49 3.90 23.28 -3.67
N THR A 50 4.52 24.00 -2.73
CA THR A 50 5.84 24.61 -2.94
C THR A 50 6.96 23.57 -2.93
N GLU A 51 6.88 22.60 -2.03
CA GLU A 51 7.82 21.48 -1.95
C GLU A 51 7.77 20.62 -3.23
N LEU A 52 6.56 20.26 -3.67
CA LEU A 52 6.38 19.53 -4.93
C LEU A 52 6.85 20.31 -6.14
N SER A 53 6.66 21.63 -6.15
CA SER A 53 7.18 22.46 -7.24
C SER A 53 8.71 22.38 -7.27
N PHE A 54 9.36 22.47 -6.10
CA PHE A 54 10.81 22.33 -6.00
C PHE A 54 11.31 20.94 -6.45
N GLN A 55 10.71 19.87 -5.95
CA GLN A 55 11.06 18.48 -6.33
C GLN A 55 10.76 18.22 -7.81
N GLY A 56 9.66 18.74 -8.34
CA GLY A 56 9.31 18.64 -9.76
C GLY A 56 10.32 19.37 -10.65
N TYR A 57 10.72 20.59 -10.28
CA TYR A 57 11.66 21.39 -11.09
C TYR A 57 13.10 20.89 -11.00
N ARG A 58 13.56 20.37 -9.85
CA ARG A 58 14.96 19.95 -9.66
C ARG A 58 15.21 18.46 -9.80
N GLU A 59 14.25 17.63 -9.40
CA GLU A 59 14.41 16.18 -9.33
C GLU A 59 13.54 15.46 -10.37
N GLY A 60 12.67 16.19 -11.10
CA GLY A 60 11.74 15.59 -12.04
C GLY A 60 10.70 14.69 -11.36
N ALA A 61 10.48 14.88 -10.05
CA ALA A 61 9.55 14.06 -9.29
C ALA A 61 8.11 14.29 -9.79
N SER A 62 7.51 13.24 -10.36
CA SER A 62 6.09 13.23 -10.74
C SER A 62 5.47 11.91 -10.31
N GLY A 63 4.52 11.95 -9.37
CA GLY A 63 3.82 10.74 -8.92
C GLY A 63 2.67 11.05 -7.98
N ALA A 64 1.59 10.29 -8.09
CA ALA A 64 0.49 10.12 -7.13
C ALA A 64 -0.12 11.37 -6.47
N ASN A 65 -0.20 12.48 -7.20
CA ASN A 65 -0.83 13.71 -6.75
C ASN A 65 -1.99 13.98 -7.70
N ALA A 66 -3.20 13.44 -7.46
CA ALA A 66 -4.44 13.50 -8.27
C ALA A 66 -4.79 14.88 -8.87
N GLY A 67 -3.94 15.35 -9.76
CA GLY A 67 -3.78 16.73 -10.21
C GLY A 67 -2.87 16.74 -11.43
N LYS A 68 -2.87 17.86 -12.16
CA LYS A 68 -2.29 17.95 -13.51
C LYS A 68 -0.76 17.71 -13.56
N SER A 69 -0.05 17.98 -12.48
CA SER A 69 1.42 17.89 -12.41
C SER A 69 1.93 16.51 -11.96
N GLY A 70 1.06 15.64 -11.41
CA GLY A 70 1.41 14.32 -10.89
C GLY A 70 0.45 13.26 -11.39
N GLY A 71 0.61 12.85 -12.64
CA GLY A 71 -0.24 11.84 -13.29
C GLY A 71 0.02 10.43 -12.76
N GLY A 72 -0.51 10.09 -11.59
CA GLY A 72 -0.68 8.71 -11.17
C GLY A 72 -2.00 8.14 -11.72
N CYS A 73 -2.12 6.81 -11.83
CA CYS A 73 -3.37 6.13 -12.22
C CYS A 73 -4.52 6.34 -11.23
N GLY A 74 -4.31 7.10 -10.15
CA GLY A 74 -5.37 7.53 -9.24
C GLY A 74 -6.12 6.36 -8.64
N CYS A 75 -5.43 5.23 -8.42
CA CYS A 75 -5.98 4.09 -7.72
C CYS A 75 -6.17 4.52 -6.25
N ASN A 76 -7.35 5.05 -5.92
CA ASN A 76 -7.91 4.74 -4.62
C ASN A 76 -8.43 3.30 -4.70
#